data_AF-A0A9D7MKS8-F1
#
_entry.id   AF-A0A9D7MKS8-F1
#
_cell.length_a   1.000
_cell.length_b   1.000
_cell.length_c   1.000
_cell.angle_alpha   90.00
_cell.angle_beta   90.00
_cell.angle_gamma   90.00
#
_symmetry.space_group_name_H-M   'P 1'
#
loop_
_entity.id
_entity.type
_entity.pdbx_description
1 polymer ?
#
loop_
_entity_poly.entity_id
_entity_poly.type
_entity_poly.pdbx_seq_one_letter_code
_entity_poly.pdbx_strand_id
1 'polypeptide(L)'
;MFADIKQVYHLLESLGSARIEGNRTTIDELVEAAVNGVSDSTEGLREISNLEDAMSWIESVFAEESHRRIDHSFLQELHRLTVKNLRPPEVGGEGDPSPGRYRSGNVAITGTSFVPPPGLDVPELMDRFISFINEPIDVRRS
;
A
#
# COMPACT_ATOMS: atom_id res chain seq x y z
N MET A 1 17.26 8.62 -18.09
CA MET A 1 16.31 9.69 -18.50
C MET A 1 14.85 9.31 -18.25
N PHE A 2 14.31 8.20 -18.78
CA PHE A 2 12.95 7.74 -18.40
C PHE A 2 12.87 7.17 -16.97
N ALA A 3 13.89 6.45 -16.52
CA ALA A 3 13.98 5.91 -15.16
C ALA A 3 13.97 7.02 -14.08
N ASP A 4 14.68 8.13 -14.35
CA ASP A 4 14.80 9.25 -13.40
C ASP A 4 13.47 9.98 -13.22
N ILE A 5 12.74 10.22 -14.31
CA ILE A 5 11.40 10.84 -14.26
C ILE A 5 10.42 9.93 -13.53
N LYS A 6 10.48 8.62 -13.80
CA LYS A 6 9.63 7.62 -13.15
C LYS A 6 9.85 7.59 -11.64
N GLN A 7 11.11 7.64 -11.21
CA GLN A 7 11.46 7.66 -9.79
C GLN A 7 10.92 8.91 -9.09
N VAL A 8 10.94 10.07 -9.76
CA VAL A 8 10.31 11.30 -9.25
C VAL A 8 8.79 11.14 -9.09
N TYR A 9 8.11 10.50 -10.04
CA TYR A 9 6.67 10.25 -9.92
C TYR A 9 6.34 9.32 -8.75
N HIS A 10 7.04 8.20 -8.60
CA HIS A 10 6.83 7.29 -7.46
C HIS A 10 7.06 8.01 -6.12
N LEU A 11 8.10 8.83 -6.03
CA LEU A 11 8.38 9.62 -4.83
C LEU A 11 7.22 10.57 -4.48
N LEU A 12 6.69 11.28 -5.48
CA LEU A 12 5.57 12.20 -5.30
C LEU A 12 4.27 11.46 -4.97
N GLU A 13 4.02 10.30 -5.58
CA GLU A 13 2.86 9.46 -5.32
C GLU A 13 2.90 8.83 -3.92
N SER A 14 4.06 8.32 -3.50
CA SER A 14 4.28 7.77 -2.15
C SER A 14 4.12 8.85 -1.09
N LEU A 15 4.72 10.03 -1.29
CA LEU A 15 4.56 11.17 -0.39
C LEU A 15 3.10 11.64 -0.32
N GLY A 16 2.42 11.72 -1.47
CA GLY A 16 1.00 12.11 -1.54
C GLY A 16 0.09 11.10 -0.84
N SER A 17 0.33 9.80 -1.03
CA SER A 17 -0.43 8.73 -0.40
C SER A 17 -0.25 8.76 1.13
N ALA A 18 1.00 8.80 1.61
CA ALA A 18 1.29 8.88 3.05
C ALA A 18 0.69 10.16 3.68
N ARG A 19 0.69 11.29 2.96
CA ARG A 19 0.11 12.56 3.45
C ARG A 19 -1.39 12.47 3.71
N ILE A 20 -2.13 11.72 2.89
CA ILE A 20 -3.57 11.52 3.07
C ILE A 20 -3.84 10.73 4.35
N GLU A 21 -3.01 9.73 4.65
CA GLU A 21 -3.15 8.88 5.85
C GLU A 21 -2.73 9.58 7.14
N GLY A 22 -1.94 10.66 7.04
CA GLY A 22 -1.58 11.52 8.18
C GLY A 22 -0.08 11.73 8.36
N ASN A 23 0.74 11.15 7.49
CA ASN A 23 2.19 11.35 7.48
C ASN A 23 2.52 12.82 7.19
N ARG A 24 3.35 13.41 8.06
CA ARG A 24 3.72 14.84 8.01
C ARG A 24 5.13 15.09 7.49
N THR A 25 5.82 14.06 7.02
CA THR A 25 7.14 14.19 6.40
C THR A 25 7.08 15.24 5.29
N THR A 26 8.05 16.14 5.30
CA THR A 26 8.19 17.22 4.32
C THR A 26 9.08 16.78 3.15
N ILE A 27 9.00 17.48 2.03
CA ILE A 27 9.88 17.23 0.88
C ILE A 27 11.35 17.45 1.27
N ASP A 28 11.62 18.46 2.10
CA ASP A 28 12.98 18.77 2.54
C ASP A 28 13.58 17.62 3.37
N GLU A 29 12.84 17.08 4.35
CA GLU A 29 13.25 15.93 5.15
C GLU A 29 13.45 14.67 4.29
N LEU A 30 12.59 14.46 3.29
CA LEU A 30 12.68 13.33 2.38
C LEU A 30 13.93 13.41 1.49
N VAL A 31 14.21 14.59 0.92
CA VAL A 31 15.41 14.84 0.12
C VAL A 31 16.67 14.70 0.97
N GLU A 32 16.67 15.25 2.18
CA GLU A 32 17.78 15.09 3.12
C GLU A 32 18.03 13.62 3.46
N ALA A 33 16.96 12.86 3.72
CA ALA A 33 17.07 11.43 3.99
C ALA A 33 17.62 10.65 2.79
N ALA A 34 17.17 10.96 1.57
CA ALA A 34 17.66 10.32 0.36
C ALA A 34 19.14 10.62 0.09
N VAL A 35 19.58 11.88 0.26
CA VAL A 35 20.98 12.29 0.08
C VAL A 35 21.90 11.64 1.11
N ASN A 36 21.43 11.53 2.36
CA ASN A 36 22.20 10.94 3.44
C ASN A 36 22.08 9.41 3.54
N GLY A 37 21.24 8.78 2.71
CA GLY A 37 20.99 7.34 2.73
C GLY A 37 20.30 6.84 4.00
N VAL A 38 19.45 7.67 4.61
CA VAL A 38 18.75 7.40 5.89
C VAL A 38 17.23 7.37 5.73
N SER A 39 16.76 6.84 4.60
CA SER A 39 15.34 6.77 4.19
C SER A 39 14.43 5.97 5.14
N ASP A 40 14.98 5.22 6.10
CA ASP A 40 14.20 4.44 7.08
C ASP A 40 14.41 4.91 8.54
N SER A 41 14.98 6.10 8.73
CA SER A 41 15.39 6.63 10.04
C SER A 41 14.21 7.03 10.94
N THR A 42 13.10 7.46 10.34
CA THR A 42 11.85 7.75 11.04
C THR A 42 10.75 6.83 10.53
N GLU A 43 9.69 6.67 11.31
CA GLU A 43 8.53 5.88 10.88
C GLU A 43 7.87 6.46 9.62
N GLY A 44 7.74 7.80 9.55
CA GLY A 44 7.17 8.45 8.38
C GLY A 44 8.01 8.30 7.12
N LEU A 45 9.34 8.36 7.23
CA LEU A 45 10.23 8.09 6.10
C LEU A 45 10.17 6.61 5.68
N ARG A 46 10.11 5.69 6.65
CA ARG A 46 9.97 4.26 6.40
C ARG A 46 8.65 3.91 5.71
N GLU A 47 7.55 4.57 6.07
CA GLU A 47 6.26 4.41 5.40
C GLU A 47 6.35 4.82 3.92
N ILE A 48 6.99 5.96 3.62
CA ILE A 48 7.22 6.40 2.23
C ILE A 48 8.10 5.40 1.48
N SER A 49 9.19 4.95 2.10
CA SER A 49 10.10 3.92 1.55
C SER A 49 9.36 2.61 1.24
N ASN A 50 8.48 2.16 2.14
CA ASN A 50 7.65 0.97 1.92
C ASN A 50 6.68 1.12 0.74
N LEU A 51 6.09 2.31 0.55
CA LEU A 51 5.21 2.58 -0.59
C LEU A 51 5.99 2.55 -1.90
N GLU A 52 7.21 3.09 -1.94
CA GLU A 52 8.09 3.01 -3.11
C GLU A 52 8.50 1.57 -3.43
N ASP A 53 8.86 0.79 -2.39
CA ASP A 53 9.16 -0.64 -2.51
C ASP A 53 7.95 -1.41 -3.06
N ALA A 54 6.74 -1.11 -2.56
CA ALA A 54 5.51 -1.73 -3.00
C ALA A 54 5.20 -1.40 -4.47
N MET A 55 5.33 -0.15 -4.90
CA MET A 55 5.16 0.24 -6.31
C MET A 55 6.16 -0.48 -7.20
N SER A 56 7.44 -0.50 -6.81
CA SER A 56 8.50 -1.18 -7.56
C SER A 56 8.24 -2.69 -7.69
N TRP A 57 7.71 -3.31 -6.63
CA TRP A 57 7.32 -4.72 -6.64
C TRP A 57 6.11 -5.00 -7.56
N ILE A 58 5.08 -4.16 -7.54
CA ILE A 58 3.94 -4.30 -8.47
C ILE A 58 4.47 -4.30 -9.91
N GLU A 59 5.34 -3.36 -10.24
CA GLU A 59 5.90 -3.26 -11.58
C GLU A 59 6.75 -4.45 -11.97
N SER A 60 7.59 -4.96 -11.07
CA SER A 60 8.39 -6.16 -11.37
C SER A 60 7.50 -7.37 -11.64
N VAL A 61 6.43 -7.53 -10.85
CA VAL A 61 5.45 -8.62 -11.01
C VAL A 61 4.79 -8.58 -12.40
N PHE A 62 4.33 -7.41 -12.84
CA PHE A 62 3.67 -7.28 -14.15
C PHE A 62 4.65 -7.16 -15.33
N ALA A 63 5.92 -6.83 -15.09
CA ALA A 63 6.96 -6.92 -16.10
C ALA A 63 7.31 -8.38 -16.43
N GLU A 64 7.31 -9.26 -15.42
CA GLU A 64 7.53 -10.70 -15.59
C GLU A 64 6.33 -11.39 -16.24
N GLU A 65 5.11 -11.06 -15.80
CA GLU A 65 3.87 -11.65 -16.32
C GLU A 65 2.80 -10.58 -16.51
N SER A 66 2.78 -9.97 -17.69
CA SER A 66 1.87 -8.84 -18.01
C SER A 66 0.38 -9.18 -17.97
N HIS A 67 0.03 -10.47 -17.96
CA HIS A 67 -1.35 -10.96 -17.91
C HIS A 67 -1.67 -11.63 -16.58
N ARG A 68 -0.79 -11.48 -15.58
CA ARG A 68 -0.99 -12.04 -14.24
C ARG A 68 -2.32 -11.55 -13.68
N ARG A 69 -3.12 -12.48 -13.15
CA ARG A 69 -4.35 -12.14 -12.44
C ARG A 69 -4.04 -11.69 -11.03
N ILE A 70 -4.78 -10.72 -10.53
CA ILE A 70 -4.68 -10.31 -9.12
C ILE A 70 -5.35 -11.40 -8.28
N ASP A 71 -4.66 -11.93 -7.28
CA ASP A 71 -5.20 -12.93 -6.36
C ASP A 71 -4.98 -12.52 -4.90
N HIS A 72 -5.40 -13.37 -3.96
CA HIS A 72 -5.19 -13.10 -2.54
C HIS A 72 -3.72 -12.94 -2.18
N SER A 73 -2.84 -13.76 -2.77
CA SER A 73 -1.41 -13.71 -2.46
C SER A 73 -0.80 -12.38 -2.89
N PHE A 74 -1.24 -11.84 -4.02
CA PHE A 74 -0.83 -10.52 -4.50
C PHE A 74 -1.24 -9.42 -3.52
N LEU A 75 -2.51 -9.39 -3.11
CA LEU A 75 -3.01 -8.35 -2.20
C LEU A 75 -2.40 -8.46 -0.79
N GLN A 76 -2.18 -9.68 -0.31
CA GLN A 76 -1.54 -9.94 0.97
C GLN A 76 -0.07 -9.52 0.95
N GLU A 77 0.64 -9.83 -0.13
CA GLU A 77 2.03 -9.41 -0.28
C GLU A 77 2.17 -7.90 -0.41
N LEU A 78 1.28 -7.27 -1.19
CA LEU A 78 1.21 -5.81 -1.30
C LEU A 78 1.03 -5.17 0.08
N HIS A 79 0.04 -5.64 0.85
CA HIS A 79 -0.17 -5.16 2.22
C HIS A 79 1.08 -5.36 3.08
N ARG A 80 1.70 -6.55 3.05
CA ARG A 80 2.92 -6.86 3.81
C ARG A 80 4.06 -5.90 3.50
N LEU A 81 4.24 -5.51 2.24
CA LEU A 81 5.25 -4.53 1.82
C LEU A 81 4.93 -3.14 2.36
N THR A 82 3.68 -2.69 2.24
CA THR A 82 3.28 -1.34 2.69
C THR A 82 3.48 -1.09 4.19
N VAL A 83 3.23 -2.10 5.03
CA VAL A 83 3.35 -1.96 6.51
C VAL A 83 4.66 -2.51 7.08
N LYS A 84 5.62 -2.86 6.23
CA LYS A 84 6.86 -3.53 6.62
C LYS A 84 7.64 -2.71 7.65
N ASN A 85 7.97 -3.31 8.79
CA ASN A 85 8.76 -2.70 9.86
C ASN A 85 8.20 -1.37 10.42
N LEU A 86 6.91 -1.10 10.24
CA LEU A 86 6.21 0.00 10.92
C LEU A 86 5.78 -0.45 12.32
N ARG A 87 5.62 0.49 13.25
CA ARG A 87 5.19 0.15 14.61
C ARG A 87 3.70 -0.17 14.55
N PRO A 88 3.22 -1.19 15.28
CA PRO A 88 1.83 -1.59 15.17
C PRO A 88 0.90 -0.57 15.87
N PRO A 89 -0.40 -0.57 15.56
CA PRO A 89 -1.31 0.48 16.01
C PRO A 89 -1.45 0.58 17.53
N GLU A 90 -1.20 -0.52 18.26
CA GLU A 90 -1.29 -0.56 19.73
C GLU A 90 -0.26 0.33 20.43
N VAL A 91 0.83 0.68 19.75
CA VAL A 91 1.87 1.60 20.23
C VAL A 91 1.86 2.95 19.48
N GLY A 92 0.78 3.23 18.75
CA GLY A 92 0.59 4.47 18.00
C GLY A 92 1.51 4.60 16.79
N GLY A 93 1.69 3.51 16.04
CA GLY A 93 2.27 3.56 14.69
C GLY A 93 1.28 3.14 13.62
N GLU A 94 1.72 3.19 12.36
CA GLU A 94 0.90 2.96 11.16
C GLU A 94 1.09 1.56 10.57
N GLY A 95 1.64 0.63 11.35
CA GLY A 95 1.82 -0.76 10.95
C GLY A 95 0.56 -1.62 11.08
N ASP A 96 0.71 -2.92 10.83
CA ASP A 96 -0.32 -3.92 11.10
C ASP A 96 0.27 -5.02 12.02
N PRO A 97 -0.45 -5.53 13.03
CA PRO A 97 0.02 -6.62 13.89
C PRO A 97 0.07 -7.98 13.18
N SER A 98 -0.56 -8.09 12.01
CA SER A 98 -0.65 -9.28 11.15
C SER A 98 -0.41 -8.94 9.67
N PRO A 99 0.79 -8.43 9.29
CA PRO A 99 1.09 -8.04 7.92
C PRO A 99 0.79 -9.15 6.90
N GLY A 100 0.16 -8.77 5.80
CA GLY A 100 -0.27 -9.71 4.76
C GLY A 100 -1.39 -10.68 5.15
N ARG A 101 -2.16 -10.42 6.20
CA ARG A 101 -3.38 -11.18 6.51
C ARG A 101 -4.60 -10.28 6.49
N TYR A 102 -5.76 -10.86 6.16
CA TYR A 102 -7.02 -10.18 6.42
C TYR A 102 -7.27 -10.08 7.92
N ARG A 103 -7.84 -8.95 8.33
CA ARG A 103 -8.28 -8.77 9.71
C ARG A 103 -9.29 -9.85 10.09
N SER A 104 -9.14 -10.36 11.30
CA SER A 104 -10.11 -11.28 11.93
C SER A 104 -11.08 -10.54 12.85
N GLY A 105 -10.71 -9.35 13.32
CA GLY A 105 -11.52 -8.49 14.17
C GLY A 105 -12.34 -7.46 13.41
N ASN A 106 -13.30 -6.87 14.11
CA ASN A 106 -14.04 -5.72 13.63
C ASN A 106 -13.22 -4.45 13.82
N VAL A 107 -13.31 -3.54 12.85
CA VAL A 107 -12.63 -2.25 12.88
C VAL A 107 -13.66 -1.15 12.64
N ALA A 108 -13.34 0.07 13.03
CA ALA A 108 -14.14 1.26 12.77
C ALA A 108 -13.28 2.29 12.04
N ILE A 109 -13.89 3.04 11.13
CA ILE A 109 -13.20 4.11 10.41
C ILE A 109 -13.49 5.42 11.12
N THR A 110 -12.46 6.00 11.73
CA THR A 110 -12.55 7.29 12.42
C THR A 110 -13.10 8.37 11.48
N GLY A 111 -14.07 9.15 11.94
CA GLY A 111 -14.65 10.25 11.17
C GLY A 111 -15.81 9.86 10.25
N THR A 112 -16.27 8.60 10.26
CA THR A 112 -17.45 8.17 9.50
C THR A 112 -18.42 7.36 10.37
N SER A 113 -19.71 7.34 10.00
CA SER A 113 -20.69 6.42 10.59
C SER A 113 -20.70 5.04 9.93
N PHE A 114 -19.84 4.84 8.93
CA PHE A 114 -19.75 3.58 8.22
C PHE A 114 -19.07 2.54 9.12
N VAL A 115 -19.70 1.37 9.20
CA VAL A 115 -19.16 0.22 9.94
C VAL A 115 -18.70 -0.80 8.91
N PRO A 116 -17.38 -1.05 8.82
CA PRO A 116 -16.84 -2.11 7.98
C PRO A 116 -17.47 -3.48 8.31
N PRO A 117 -17.54 -4.40 7.33
CA PRO A 117 -18.09 -5.74 7.54
C PRO A 117 -17.40 -6.50 8.69
N PRO A 118 -18.06 -7.49 9.30
CA PRO A 118 -17.43 -8.37 10.26
C PRO A 118 -16.13 -9.00 9.73
N GLY A 119 -15.12 -9.18 10.59
CA GLY A 119 -13.84 -9.78 10.19
C GLY A 119 -13.97 -11.18 9.58
N LEU A 120 -14.96 -11.95 10.03
CA LEU A 120 -15.27 -13.29 9.50
C LEU A 120 -15.75 -13.29 8.05
N ASP A 121 -16.36 -12.19 7.60
CA ASP A 121 -16.92 -12.07 6.26
C ASP A 121 -15.88 -11.53 5.25
N VAL A 122 -14.77 -10.98 5.74
CA VAL A 122 -13.72 -10.37 4.90
C VAL A 122 -13.17 -11.34 3.85
N PRO A 123 -12.84 -12.61 4.16
CA PRO A 123 -12.34 -13.53 3.14
C PRO A 123 -13.30 -13.70 1.95
N GLU A 124 -14.59 -13.95 2.22
CA GLU A 124 -15.60 -14.14 1.16
C GLU A 124 -15.85 -12.85 0.37
N LEU A 125 -15.85 -11.69 1.03
CA LEU A 125 -15.95 -10.41 0.35
C LEU A 125 -14.74 -10.14 -0.56
N MET A 126 -13.55 -10.55 -0.12
CA MET A 126 -12.34 -10.44 -0.93
C MET A 126 -12.33 -11.42 -2.10
N ASP A 127 -12.89 -12.62 -1.96
CA ASP A 127 -13.12 -13.54 -3.10
C ASP A 127 -13.96 -12.87 -4.19
N ARG A 128 -15.06 -12.21 -3.78
CA ARG A 128 -15.95 -11.48 -4.69
C ARG A 128 -15.25 -10.29 -5.34
N PHE A 129 -14.49 -9.54 -4.57
CA PHE A 129 -13.71 -8.41 -5.09
C PHE A 129 -12.66 -8.88 -6.10
N ILE A 130 -11.91 -9.93 -5.77
CA ILE A 130 -10.91 -10.53 -6.66
C ILE A 130 -11.56 -11.06 -7.94
N SER A 131 -12.75 -11.67 -7.84
CA SER A 131 -13.49 -12.10 -9.02
C SER A 131 -13.81 -10.90 -9.91
N PHE A 132 -14.36 -9.82 -9.33
CA PHE A 132 -14.72 -8.59 -10.03
C PHE A 132 -13.53 -7.89 -10.72
N ILE A 133 -12.42 -7.67 -10.02
CA ILE A 133 -11.25 -6.96 -10.60
C ILE A 133 -10.61 -7.70 -11.78
N ASN A 134 -10.80 -9.03 -11.83
CA ASN A 134 -10.29 -9.85 -12.92
C ASN A 134 -11.35 -10.15 -13.99
N GLU A 135 -12.52 -9.51 -13.93
CA GLU A 135 -13.49 -9.59 -15.03
C GLU A 135 -12.92 -8.90 -16.28
N PRO A 136 -13.04 -9.51 -17.46
CA PRO A 136 -12.60 -8.88 -18.69
C PRO A 136 -13.41 -7.59 -18.94
N ILE A 137 -12.70 -6.48 -19.18
CA ILE A 137 -13.35 -5.21 -19.54
C ILE A 137 -13.95 -5.37 -20.95
N ASP A 138 -15.27 -5.37 -21.04
CA ASP A 138 -15.96 -5.36 -22.34
C ASP A 138 -15.95 -3.94 -22.92
N VAL A 139 -14.97 -3.68 -23.80
CA VAL A 139 -14.71 -2.38 -24.43
C VAL A 139 -15.82 -1.92 -25.39
N ARG A 140 -16.91 -2.69 -25.55
CA ARG A 140 -18.04 -2.39 -26.46
C ARG A 140 -19.25 -1.73 -25.80
N ARG A 141 -19.16 -1.40 -24.51
CA ARG A 141 -20.19 -0.64 -23.78
C ARG A 141 -19.60 0.68 -23.26
N SER A 142 -19.35 1.62 -24.16
CA SER A 142 -19.20 3.05 -23.83
C SER A 142 -19.86 3.91 -24.91
#